data_AF-A0A7T9I1X0-F1
#
_entry.id   AF-A0A7T9I1X0-F1
#
_cell.length_a   1.000
_cell.length_b   1.000
_cell.length_c   1.000
_cell.angle_alpha   90.00
_cell.angle_beta   90.00
_cell.angle_gamma   90.00
#
_symmetry.space_group_name_H-M   'P 1'
#
loop_
_entity.id
_entity.type
_entity.pdbx_description
1 polymer ?
#
loop_
_entity_poly.entity_id
_entity_poly.type
_entity_poly.pdbx_seq_one_letter_code
_entity_poly.pdbx_strand_id
1 'polypeptide(L)'
;MLKLIVRSIFSGVDRLKQWVEYTPRNESTNTESINHRTIRISEQNATKSPPRFKVVNLWDHLKFREGTQAHHVTQALDFEEWTPMEEILRRVKELFGIEYQNERSLYPYLKTLVDSGLLESSVVGGKMRWKKKGLLISVEELDREIEAQQTTPISQPL
;
A
#
# COMPACT_ATOMS: atom_id res chain seq x y z
N MET A 1 23.53 -0.01 -10.71
CA MET A 1 22.61 1.07 -11.16
C MET A 1 21.18 0.54 -10.95
N LEU A 2 20.55 0.85 -9.81
CA LEU A 2 19.23 0.30 -9.40
C LEU A 2 18.11 0.83 -10.31
N LYS A 3 17.26 -0.04 -10.84
CA LYS A 3 15.95 0.32 -11.40
C LYS A 3 14.85 -0.14 -10.44
N LEU A 4 14.26 0.82 -9.73
CA LEU A 4 13.06 0.61 -8.92
C LEU A 4 11.85 0.63 -9.88
N ILE A 5 11.22 -0.51 -10.15
CA ILE A 5 9.98 -0.56 -10.92
C ILE A 5 8.82 -0.50 -9.93
N VAL A 6 8.31 0.71 -9.68
CA VAL A 6 7.06 0.94 -8.95
C VAL A 6 5.93 0.88 -9.96
N ARG A 7 5.17 -0.22 -9.99
CA ARG A 7 3.89 -0.25 -10.71
C ARG A 7 2.80 0.35 -9.81
N SER A 8 2.53 1.63 -10.03
CA SER A 8 1.36 2.32 -9.49
C SER A 8 0.13 1.93 -10.32
N ILE A 9 -0.90 1.39 -9.68
CA ILE A 9 -2.23 1.27 -10.27
C ILE A 9 -2.94 2.59 -9.98
N PHE A 10 -2.84 3.54 -10.90
CA PHE A 10 -3.61 4.78 -10.87
C PHE A 10 -5.07 4.50 -11.23
N SER A 11 -6.02 5.01 -10.46
CA SER A 11 -7.28 5.51 -11.01
C SER A 11 -7.42 6.98 -10.64
N GLY A 12 -6.75 7.81 -11.45
CA GLY A 12 -6.99 9.24 -11.54
C GLY A 12 -8.28 9.50 -12.29
N VAL A 13 -9.02 10.47 -11.77
CA VAL A 13 -10.25 11.03 -12.28
C VAL A 13 -9.99 11.74 -13.60
N ASP A 14 -10.60 11.26 -14.69
CA ASP A 14 -10.82 12.05 -15.89
C ASP A 14 -12.33 12.18 -16.16
N ARG A 15 -12.82 13.43 -16.03
CA ARG A 15 -14.10 13.88 -16.56
C ARG A 15 -13.92 14.08 -18.06
N LEU A 16 -14.79 13.48 -18.88
CA LEU A 16 -15.53 14.15 -19.97
C LEU A 16 -16.48 13.15 -20.67
N LYS A 17 -17.78 13.42 -20.49
CA LYS A 17 -18.89 13.33 -21.46
C LYS A 17 -18.98 12.09 -22.38
N GLN A 18 -19.93 11.20 -22.09
CA GLN A 18 -21.02 10.91 -23.04
C GLN A 18 -22.20 10.24 -22.34
N TRP A 19 -23.40 10.75 -22.58
CA TRP A 19 -24.68 10.15 -22.20
C TRP A 19 -24.98 8.99 -23.15
N VAL A 20 -25.32 7.81 -22.62
CA VAL A 20 -26.19 6.85 -23.29
C VAL A 20 -27.10 6.21 -22.25
N GLU A 21 -28.39 6.27 -22.53
CA GLU A 21 -29.50 5.81 -21.70
C GLU A 21 -29.46 4.30 -21.44
N TYR A 22 -29.77 3.92 -20.20
CA TYR A 22 -29.97 2.52 -19.82
C TYR A 22 -31.40 2.11 -20.17
N THR A 23 -31.55 1.14 -21.06
CA THR A 23 -32.79 0.35 -21.21
C THR A 23 -32.44 -1.13 -21.05
N PRO A 24 -33.09 -1.88 -20.14
CA PRO A 24 -32.97 -3.33 -20.14
C PRO A 24 -34.04 -3.90 -21.09
N ARG A 25 -33.61 -4.59 -22.14
CA ARG A 25 -34.49 -5.44 -22.95
C ARG A 25 -33.86 -6.81 -23.12
N ASN A 26 -34.43 -7.78 -22.40
CA ASN A 26 -34.04 -9.17 -22.44
C ASN A 26 -34.84 -9.83 -23.58
N GLU A 27 -34.20 -10.05 -24.72
CA GLU A 27 -34.71 -10.95 -25.76
C GLU A 27 -33.62 -11.95 -26.14
N SER A 28 -34.07 -13.17 -26.36
CA SER A 28 -33.40 -14.45 -26.30
C SER A 28 -32.71 -14.90 -27.60
N THR A 29 -31.81 -15.88 -27.47
CA THR A 29 -31.22 -16.77 -28.52
C THR A 29 -30.37 -16.06 -29.58
N ASN A 30 -29.17 -16.50 -29.97
CA ASN A 30 -28.89 -17.78 -30.61
C ASN A 30 -27.37 -17.92 -30.85
N THR A 31 -26.89 -19.16 -30.72
CA THR A 31 -25.69 -19.81 -31.29
C THR A 31 -24.76 -19.01 -32.20
N GLU A 32 -23.49 -18.83 -31.80
CA GLU A 32 -22.36 -18.81 -32.73
C GLU A 32 -21.15 -19.58 -32.17
N SER A 33 -20.68 -20.48 -33.01
CA SER A 33 -19.59 -21.43 -32.88
C SER A 33 -18.23 -20.77 -32.63
N ILE A 34 -17.58 -21.11 -31.51
CA ILE A 34 -16.18 -20.74 -31.25
C ILE A 34 -15.27 -21.89 -31.69
N ASN A 35 -14.51 -21.62 -32.75
CA ASN A 35 -13.43 -22.45 -33.26
C ASN A 35 -12.41 -22.80 -32.16
N HIS A 36 -12.25 -24.08 -31.85
CA HIS A 36 -11.17 -24.60 -31.02
C HIS A 36 -9.83 -24.48 -31.78
N ARG A 37 -9.15 -23.35 -31.62
CA ARG A 37 -7.76 -23.20 -32.02
C ARG A 37 -6.87 -23.79 -30.93
N THR A 38 -6.56 -25.08 -31.05
CA THR A 38 -5.56 -25.77 -30.22
C THR A 38 -4.21 -25.09 -30.38
N ILE A 39 -3.83 -24.25 -29.42
CA ILE A 39 -2.48 -23.70 -29.33
C ILE A 39 -1.59 -24.82 -28.78
N ARG A 40 -0.85 -25.50 -29.67
CA ARG A 40 0.29 -26.32 -29.28
C ARG A 40 1.41 -25.37 -28.87
N ILE A 41 1.46 -25.01 -27.59
CA ILE A 41 2.62 -24.33 -27.02
C ILE A 41 3.71 -25.39 -26.89
N SER A 42 4.70 -25.31 -27.76
CA SER A 42 5.91 -26.12 -27.72
C SER A 42 6.63 -25.91 -26.38
N GLU A 43 6.71 -26.99 -25.60
CA GLU A 43 7.49 -27.12 -24.37
C GLU A 43 8.99 -27.05 -24.66
N GLN A 44 9.58 -25.85 -24.75
CA GLN A 44 11.03 -25.69 -24.65
C GLN A 44 11.38 -24.35 -24.00
N ASN A 45 11.63 -24.40 -22.69
CA ASN A 45 12.79 -23.81 -21.99
C ASN A 45 12.50 -23.13 -20.64
N ALA A 46 13.29 -23.57 -19.66
CA ALA A 46 13.53 -23.02 -18.33
C ALA A 46 12.42 -23.19 -17.28
N THR A 47 12.62 -24.21 -16.45
CA THR A 47 12.22 -24.30 -15.04
C THR A 47 12.50 -22.97 -14.32
N LYS A 48 11.54 -22.06 -14.32
CA LYS A 48 11.42 -21.03 -13.30
C LYS A 48 10.34 -21.48 -12.35
N SER A 49 10.71 -21.74 -11.10
CA SER A 49 9.76 -21.85 -10.00
C SER A 49 8.75 -20.70 -10.10
N PRO A 50 7.45 -20.93 -9.79
CA PRO A 50 6.51 -19.83 -9.74
C PRO A 50 7.04 -18.76 -8.76
N PRO A 51 7.01 -17.46 -9.12
CA PRO A 51 7.47 -16.42 -8.22
C PRO A 51 6.74 -16.53 -6.89
N ARG A 52 7.51 -16.62 -5.81
CA ARG A 52 6.96 -16.65 -4.46
C ARG A 52 6.63 -15.22 -4.07
N PHE A 53 5.34 -14.93 -3.99
CA PHE A 53 4.85 -13.64 -3.54
C PHE A 53 4.52 -13.71 -2.05
N LYS A 54 5.11 -12.79 -1.28
CA LYS A 54 4.79 -12.60 0.12
C LYS A 54 3.89 -11.38 0.28
N VAL A 55 2.69 -11.57 0.81
CA VAL A 55 1.80 -10.46 1.17
C VAL A 55 2.19 -9.94 2.55
N VAL A 56 2.49 -8.65 2.64
CA VAL A 56 2.89 -7.97 3.89
C VAL A 56 2.14 -6.66 4.05
N ASN A 57 2.08 -6.13 5.27
CA ASN A 57 1.51 -4.81 5.53
C ASN A 57 2.57 -3.73 5.27
N LEU A 58 2.21 -2.69 4.51
CA LEU A 58 3.10 -1.56 4.20
C LEU A 58 3.61 -0.88 5.48
N TRP A 59 2.78 -0.80 6.52
CA TRP A 59 3.13 -0.14 7.78
C TRP A 59 4.32 -0.79 8.49
N ASP A 60 4.55 -2.09 8.30
CA ASP A 60 5.70 -2.81 8.86
C ASP A 60 7.04 -2.35 8.26
N HIS A 61 6.97 -1.68 7.11
CA HIS A 61 8.12 -1.20 6.36
C HIS A 61 8.31 0.33 6.43
N LEU A 62 7.35 1.07 6.99
CA LEU A 62 7.45 2.52 7.15
C LEU A 62 8.18 2.87 8.45
N LYS A 63 9.30 3.58 8.32
CA LYS A 63 10.08 4.08 9.46
C LYS A 63 10.03 5.60 9.51
N PHE A 64 9.30 6.13 10.48
CA PHE A 64 9.27 7.56 10.76
C PHE A 64 10.44 7.93 11.66
N ARG A 65 11.10 9.05 11.37
CA ARG A 65 12.20 9.55 12.21
C ARG A 65 11.68 9.91 13.60
N GLU A 66 12.30 9.34 14.63
CA GLU A 66 11.93 9.58 16.03
C GLU A 66 11.98 11.06 16.40
N GLY A 67 11.12 11.46 17.35
CA GLY A 67 10.99 12.85 17.81
C GLY A 67 10.34 13.82 16.82
N THR A 68 9.92 13.35 15.64
CA THR A 68 9.20 14.19 14.66
C THR A 68 7.69 14.17 14.88
N GLN A 69 7.01 15.22 14.45
CA GLN A 69 5.53 15.30 14.51
C GLN A 69 4.87 14.16 13.71
N ALA A 70 5.43 13.78 12.56
CA ALA A 70 4.96 12.63 11.79
C ALA A 70 5.05 11.33 12.61
N HIS A 71 6.18 11.10 13.28
CA HIS A 71 6.34 9.95 14.18
C HIS A 71 5.29 9.96 15.29
N HIS A 72 5.09 11.09 15.98
CA HIS A 72 4.10 11.18 17.05
C HIS A 72 2.67 10.89 16.57
N VAL A 73 2.25 11.48 15.44
CA VAL A 73 0.93 11.23 14.84
C VAL A 73 0.74 9.76 14.48
N THR A 74 1.76 9.13 13.88
CA THR A 74 1.66 7.73 13.45
C THR A 74 1.60 6.75 14.61
N GLN A 75 2.16 7.08 15.77
CA GLN A 75 2.07 6.25 16.98
C GLN A 75 0.76 6.49 17.74
N ALA A 76 0.20 7.71 17.69
CA ALA A 76 -1.06 8.04 18.35
C ALA A 76 -2.31 7.47 17.65
N LEU A 77 -2.25 7.20 16.34
CA LEU A 77 -3.37 6.69 15.55
C LEU A 77 -3.40 5.17 15.45
N ASP A 78 -4.61 4.62 15.43
CA ASP A 78 -4.87 3.18 15.28
C ASP A 78 -5.56 2.85 13.94
N PHE A 79 -5.61 1.56 13.59
CA PHE A 79 -6.23 1.01 12.37
C PHE A 79 -7.75 0.86 12.48
N GLU A 80 -8.25 0.67 13.70
CA GLU A 80 -9.67 0.35 13.94
C GLU A 80 -10.48 1.59 14.32
N GLU A 81 -9.83 2.60 14.92
CA GLU A 81 -10.51 3.72 15.57
C GLU A 81 -10.42 5.04 14.79
N TRP A 82 -11.58 5.66 14.55
CA TRP A 82 -11.67 7.03 14.04
C TRP A 82 -11.41 8.06 15.16
N THR A 83 -10.22 8.63 15.14
CA THR A 83 -9.69 9.46 16.23
C THR A 83 -9.79 10.95 15.88
N PRO A 84 -10.42 11.79 16.73
CA PRO A 84 -10.44 13.26 16.54
C PRO A 84 -9.11 13.91 16.97
N MET A 85 -8.88 15.17 16.57
CA MET A 85 -7.62 15.89 16.81
C MET A 85 -7.27 16.00 18.30
N GLU A 86 -8.25 16.28 19.14
CA GLU A 86 -8.08 16.47 20.58
C GLU A 86 -7.56 15.18 21.25
N GLU A 87 -8.04 14.03 20.78
CA GLU A 87 -7.63 12.73 21.26
C GLU A 87 -6.23 12.35 20.76
N ILE A 88 -5.88 12.70 19.52
CA ILE A 88 -4.51 12.55 19.00
C ILE A 88 -3.54 13.33 19.88
N LEU A 89 -3.86 14.58 20.24
CA LEU A 89 -3.02 15.40 21.11
C LEU A 89 -2.87 14.82 22.51
N ARG A 90 -3.97 14.32 23.10
CA ARG A 90 -3.94 13.62 24.39
C ARG A 90 -2.99 12.42 24.35
N ARG A 91 -3.12 11.56 23.34
CA ARG A 91 -2.25 10.38 23.16
C ARG A 91 -0.80 10.76 22.94
N VAL A 92 -0.54 11.80 22.15
CA VAL A 92 0.82 12.30 21.96
C VAL A 92 1.42 12.76 23.29
N LYS A 93 0.66 13.50 24.11
CA LYS A 93 1.11 13.95 25.43
C LYS A 93 1.42 12.77 26.34
N GLU A 94 0.60 11.72 26.31
CA GLU A 94 0.80 10.51 27.12
C GLU A 94 1.99 9.66 26.65
N LEU A 95 2.14 9.47 25.35
CA LEU A 95 3.17 8.61 24.77
C LEU A 95 4.56 9.29 24.78
N PHE A 96 4.61 10.60 24.59
CA PHE A 96 5.87 11.32 24.36
C PHE A 96 6.18 12.42 25.39
N GLY A 97 5.23 12.74 26.29
CA GLY A 97 5.38 13.87 27.22
C GLY A 97 5.41 15.24 26.53
N ILE A 98 4.98 15.32 25.27
CA ILE A 98 5.01 16.54 24.46
C ILE A 98 3.62 17.14 24.38
N GLU A 99 3.52 18.42 24.72
CA GLU A 99 2.29 19.19 24.61
C GLU A 99 2.40 20.20 23.46
N TYR A 100 1.66 19.94 22.38
CA TYR A 100 1.57 20.87 21.28
C TYR A 100 0.65 22.03 21.64
N GLN A 101 1.19 23.25 21.59
CA GLN A 101 0.47 24.48 21.92
C GLN A 101 -0.70 24.78 20.97
N ASN A 102 -0.72 24.18 19.78
CA ASN A 102 -1.74 24.42 18.77
C ASN A 102 -2.05 23.14 17.98
N GLU A 103 -3.34 22.81 17.86
CA GLU A 103 -3.85 21.72 17.04
C GLU A 103 -3.37 21.80 15.58
N ARG A 104 -3.23 23.03 15.06
CA ARG A 104 -2.75 23.29 13.70
C ARG A 104 -1.33 22.80 13.45
N SER A 105 -0.55 22.52 14.50
CA SER A 105 0.82 22.02 14.35
C SER A 105 0.87 20.59 13.80
N LEU A 106 -0.14 19.76 14.07
CA LEU A 106 -0.23 18.38 13.59
C LEU A 106 -0.97 18.25 12.26
N TYR A 107 -1.81 19.22 11.92
CA TYR A 107 -2.64 19.18 10.72
C TYR A 107 -1.86 18.98 9.41
N PRO A 108 -0.71 19.66 9.17
CA PRO A 108 0.08 19.43 7.96
C PRO A 108 0.50 17.96 7.81
N TYR A 109 0.90 17.30 8.91
CA TYR A 109 1.34 15.91 8.88
C TYR A 109 0.18 14.95 8.67
N LEU A 110 -0.95 15.17 9.33
CA LEU A 110 -2.18 14.41 9.08
C LEU A 110 -2.61 14.54 7.61
N LYS A 111 -2.60 15.76 7.07
CA LYS A 111 -2.95 16.04 5.67
C LYS A 111 -2.01 15.34 4.71
N THR A 112 -0.69 15.44 4.92
CA THR A 112 0.30 14.74 4.09
C THR A 112 0.10 13.23 4.12
N LEU A 113 -0.15 12.65 5.30
CA LEU A 113 -0.38 11.21 5.43
C LEU A 113 -1.68 10.77 4.75
N VAL A 114 -2.74 11.58 4.81
CA VAL A 114 -3.98 11.35 4.04
C VAL A 114 -3.72 11.44 2.54
N ASP A 115 -3.04 12.49 2.08
CA ASP A 115 -2.74 12.70 0.65
C ASP A 115 -1.85 11.58 0.07
N SER A 116 -0.95 11.03 0.89
CA SER A 116 -0.13 9.87 0.53
C SER A 116 -0.90 8.53 0.57
N GLY A 117 -2.16 8.54 1.01
CA GLY A 117 -3.01 7.35 1.11
C GLY A 117 -2.74 6.45 2.31
N LEU A 118 -1.89 6.87 3.25
CA LEU A 118 -1.57 6.10 4.46
C LEU A 118 -2.68 6.21 5.50
N LEU A 119 -3.30 7.38 5.63
CA LEU A 119 -4.44 7.60 6.53
C LEU A 119 -5.73 7.81 5.75
N GLU A 120 -6.83 7.51 6.40
CA GLU A 120 -8.17 7.90 5.96
C GLU A 120 -8.65 9.06 6.83
N SER A 121 -9.48 9.93 6.24
CA SER A 121 -10.12 11.04 6.95
C SER A 121 -11.63 11.00 6.74
N SER A 122 -12.40 11.27 7.79
CA SER A 122 -13.85 11.35 7.75
C SER A 122 -14.36 12.52 8.58
N VAL A 123 -15.52 13.08 8.21
CA VAL A 123 -16.23 14.10 9.00
C VAL A 123 -17.34 13.41 9.77
N VAL A 124 -17.27 13.41 11.09
CA VAL A 124 -18.30 12.82 11.96
C VAL A 124 -18.73 13.87 12.99
N GLY A 125 -20.01 14.26 12.95
CA GLY A 125 -20.54 15.29 13.86
C GLY A 125 -19.89 16.67 13.69
N GLY A 126 -19.51 17.03 12.44
CA GLY A 126 -18.86 18.30 12.13
C GLY A 126 -17.37 18.38 12.50
N LYS A 127 -16.80 17.33 13.10
CA LYS A 127 -15.37 17.24 13.41
C LYS A 127 -14.67 16.26 12.48
N MET A 128 -13.45 16.63 12.06
CA MET A 128 -12.57 15.75 11.32
C MET A 128 -12.03 14.65 12.23
N ARG A 129 -11.98 13.42 11.71
CA ARG A 129 -11.40 12.25 12.36
C ARG A 129 -10.47 11.53 11.39
N TRP A 130 -9.46 10.87 11.94
CA TRP A 130 -8.44 10.15 11.17
C TRP A 130 -8.30 8.72 11.67
N LYS A 131 -7.89 7.84 10.76
CA LYS A 131 -7.64 6.42 11.04
C LYS A 131 -6.53 5.90 10.14
N LYS A 132 -5.73 4.93 10.59
CA LYS A 132 -4.76 4.25 9.72
C LYS A 132 -5.47 3.39 8.68
N LYS A 133 -4.94 3.41 7.46
CA LYS A 133 -5.40 2.53 6.38
C LYS A 133 -4.57 1.26 6.37
N GLY A 134 -5.23 0.09 6.45
CA GLY A 134 -4.55 -1.19 6.26
C GLY A 134 -4.15 -1.36 4.79
N LEU A 135 -2.86 -1.22 4.49
CA LEU A 135 -2.33 -1.32 3.13
C LEU A 135 -1.53 -2.60 2.98
N LEU A 136 -2.03 -3.54 2.17
CA LEU A 136 -1.33 -4.79 1.86
C LEU A 136 -0.55 -4.64 0.56
N ILE A 137 0.72 -5.04 0.58
CA ILE A 137 1.59 -5.08 -0.59
C ILE A 137 2.05 -6.51 -0.84
N SER A 138 2.14 -6.89 -2.11
CA SER A 138 2.76 -8.15 -2.53
C SER A 138 4.21 -7.88 -2.88
N VAL A 139 5.12 -8.56 -2.19
CA VAL A 139 6.56 -8.48 -2.44
C VAL A 139 6.99 -9.77 -3.11
N GLU A 140 7.61 -9.66 -4.28
CA GLU A 140 8.27 -10.79 -4.93
C GLU A 140 9.54 -11.11 -4.15
N GLU A 141 9.63 -12.33 -3.61
CA GLU A 141 10.86 -12.83 -3.02
C GLU A 141 11.86 -13.04 -4.16
N LEU A 142 12.76 -12.08 -4.34
CA LEU A 142 13.93 -12.30 -5.18
C LEU A 142 14.84 -13.25 -4.41
N ASP A 143 15.00 -14.49 -4.88
CA ASP A 143 15.86 -15.51 -4.28
C ASP A 143 17.29 -14.98 -4.08
N ARG A 144 17.55 -14.34 -2.92
CA ARG A 144 18.88 -13.82 -2.53
C ARG A 144 19.77 -14.91 -1.90
N GLU A 145 19.35 -16.16 -1.95
CA GLU A 145 20.09 -17.29 -1.35
C GLU A 145 21.37 -17.65 -2.12
N ILE A 146 21.62 -17.09 -3.31
CA ILE A 146 22.81 -17.44 -4.13
C ILE A 146 24.07 -16.63 -3.76
N GLU A 147 23.96 -15.45 -3.13
CA GLU A 147 25.16 -14.62 -2.84
C GLU A 147 25.85 -14.93 -1.49
N ALA A 148 25.15 -15.56 -0.54
CA ALA A 148 25.70 -15.81 0.80
C ALA A 148 26.62 -17.05 0.90
N GLN A 149 26.64 -17.94 -0.10
CA GLN A 149 27.41 -19.20 -0.04
C GLN A 149 28.75 -19.18 -0.81
N GLN A 150 29.11 -18.09 -1.48
CA GLN A 150 30.36 -18.04 -2.29
C GLN A 150 31.56 -17.33 -1.61
N THR A 151 31.42 -16.86 -0.36
CA THR A 151 32.53 -16.21 0.38
C THR A 151 33.10 -17.11 1.49
N THR A 152 33.46 -18.35 1.15
CA THR A 152 34.41 -19.10 1.98
C THR A 152 35.76 -19.15 1.26
N PRO A 153 36.74 -18.31 1.61
CA PRO A 153 38.09 -18.46 1.09
C PRO A 153 38.69 -19.74 1.70
N ILE A 154 38.93 -20.74 0.84
CA ILE A 154 39.70 -21.94 1.18
C ILE A 154 41.11 -21.47 1.56
N SER A 155 41.36 -21.35 2.86
CA SER A 155 42.70 -21.13 3.39
C SER A 155 43.42 -22.48 3.36
N GLN A 156 44.35 -22.64 2.41
CA GLN A 156 45.23 -23.81 2.36
C GLN A 156 46.34 -23.66 3.40
N PRO A 157 46.57 -24.64 4.30
CA PRO A 157 47.84 -24.76 4.99
C PRO A 157 48.85 -25.55 4.12
N LEU A 158 50.10 -25.08 4.17
CA LEU A 158 51.31 -25.56 3.49
C LEU A 158 51.69 -27.01 3.83
#